data_AF-A0A381VLY0-F1
#
_entry.id   AF-A0A381VLY0-F1
#
_cell.length_a   1.000
_cell.length_b   1.000
_cell.length_c   1.000
_cell.angle_alpha   90.00
_cell.angle_beta   90.00
_cell.angle_gamma   90.00
#
_symmetry.space_group_name_H-M   'P 1'
#
loop_
_entity.id
_entity.type
_entity.pdbx_description
1 polymer ?
#
loop_
_entity_poly.entity_id
_entity_poly.type
_entity_poly.pdbx_seq_one_letter_code
_entity_poly.pdbx_strand_id
1 'polypeptide(L)'
;MGESLEAESMASSRLLEIPVSITPTDAIRALREIGESKGWEMRRIQESRMVHRWAIVVPISRQARVLGLVVEDGEAAGLSIRSWSYVPGSAGRLSTVSFEVPRQMEGENWTSLLREWSDSLPRCPWKWSFGER
;
A
#
# COMPACT_ATOMS: atom_id res chain seq x y z
N MET A 1 -30.73 -4.28 9.50
CA MET A 1 -30.87 -3.87 8.08
C MET A 1 -30.00 -2.65 7.88
N GLY A 2 -28.78 -2.84 7.36
CA GLY A 2 -27.80 -1.76 7.23
C GLY A 2 -26.37 -2.23 6.96
N GLU A 3 -26.09 -3.53 7.08
CA GLU A 3 -24.75 -4.10 6.94
C GLU A 3 -24.46 -4.72 5.56
N SER A 4 -25.43 -4.74 4.64
CA SER A 4 -25.31 -5.46 3.36
C SER A 4 -24.78 -4.61 2.20
N LEU A 5 -24.81 -3.28 2.31
CA LEU A 5 -24.44 -2.39 1.19
C LEU A 5 -22.92 -2.14 1.10
N GLU A 6 -22.20 -2.18 2.22
CA GLU A 6 -20.74 -1.96 2.23
C GLU A 6 -19.97 -3.23 1.82
N ALA A 7 -20.53 -4.42 2.08
CA ALA A 7 -19.90 -5.69 1.71
C ALA A 7 -20.04 -6.04 0.22
N GLU A 8 -21.13 -5.62 -0.44
CA GLU A 8 -21.32 -5.88 -1.88
C GLU A 8 -20.40 -5.03 -2.77
N SER A 9 -20.00 -3.83 -2.32
CA SER A 9 -19.01 -3.01 -3.04
C SER A 9 -17.59 -3.57 -2.93
N MET A 10 -17.28 -4.33 -1.87
CA MET A 10 -15.97 -4.96 -1.66
C MET A 10 -15.71 -6.20 -2.54
N ALA A 11 -16.73 -6.70 -3.26
CA ALA A 11 -16.60 -7.86 -4.15
C ALA A 11 -15.93 -7.52 -5.51
N SER A 12 -15.61 -6.25 -5.78
CA SER A 12 -15.09 -5.78 -7.07
C SER A 12 -13.67 -5.19 -7.01
N SER A 13 -12.93 -5.44 -5.93
CA SER A 13 -11.55 -4.94 -5.78
C SER A 13 -10.61 -6.02 -5.23
N ARG A 14 -9.40 -6.08 -5.77
CA ARG A 14 -8.38 -7.06 -5.38
C ARG A 14 -7.36 -6.43 -4.43
N LEU A 15 -7.22 -7.01 -3.25
CA LEU A 15 -6.21 -6.59 -2.28
C LEU A 15 -4.86 -7.28 -2.56
N LEU A 16 -3.80 -6.49 -2.65
CA LEU A 16 -2.43 -6.93 -2.85
C LEU A 16 -1.55 -6.40 -1.72
N GLU A 17 -1.06 -7.29 -0.86
CA GLU A 17 -0.07 -6.94 0.17
C GLU A 17 1.32 -7.39 -0.23
N ILE A 18 2.27 -6.46 -0.20
CA ILE A 18 3.60 -6.64 -0.77
C ILE A 18 4.65 -6.07 0.20
N PRO A 19 5.61 -6.87 0.68
CA PRO A 19 6.75 -6.36 1.41
C PRO A 19 7.71 -5.63 0.45
N VAL A 20 8.16 -4.43 0.83
CA VAL A 20 9.01 -3.57 0.00
C VAL A 20 10.19 -3.02 0.78
N SER A 21 11.29 -2.69 0.08
CA SER A 21 12.50 -2.08 0.67
C SER A 21 12.45 -0.55 0.83
N ILE A 22 11.41 0.10 0.30
CA ILE A 22 11.26 1.56 0.35
C ILE A 22 10.57 2.00 1.64
N THR A 23 10.59 3.30 1.94
CA THR A 23 9.84 3.83 3.09
C THR A 23 8.34 3.99 2.77
N PRO A 24 7.45 3.94 3.78
CA PRO A 24 6.03 4.19 3.54
C PRO A 24 5.74 5.57 2.94
N THR A 25 6.58 6.55 3.24
CA THR A 25 6.43 7.90 2.68
C THR A 25 6.76 7.92 1.19
N ASP A 26 7.84 7.25 0.77
CA ASP A 26 8.21 7.16 -0.65
C ASP A 26 7.13 6.43 -1.45
N ALA A 27 6.58 5.35 -0.89
CA ALA A 27 5.51 4.56 -1.52
C ALA A 27 4.28 5.42 -1.86
N ILE A 28 3.82 6.21 -0.88
CA ILE A 28 2.64 7.07 -1.02
C ILE A 28 2.95 8.28 -1.90
N ARG A 29 4.16 8.86 -1.76
CA ARG A 29 4.58 10.00 -2.56
C ARG A 29 4.61 9.67 -4.05
N ALA A 30 5.20 8.54 -4.42
CA ALA A 30 5.29 8.11 -5.81
C ALA A 30 3.90 7.94 -6.46
N LEU A 31 2.94 7.34 -5.75
CA LEU A 31 1.58 7.21 -6.29
C LEU A 31 0.87 8.56 -6.39
N ARG A 32 1.08 9.45 -5.42
CA ARG A 32 0.53 10.81 -5.47
C ARG A 32 1.06 11.56 -6.69
N GLU A 33 2.37 11.52 -6.94
CA GLU A 33 2.98 12.18 -8.11
C GLU A 33 2.42 11.63 -9.43
N ILE A 34 2.17 10.31 -9.52
CA ILE A 34 1.51 9.68 -10.67
C ILE A 34 0.06 10.17 -10.83
N GLY A 35 -0.72 10.16 -9.75
CA GLY A 35 -2.11 10.60 -9.81
C GLY A 35 -2.23 12.09 -10.16
N GLU A 36 -1.34 12.94 -9.63
CA GLU A 36 -1.29 14.37 -9.97
C GLU A 36 -0.97 14.55 -11.46
N SER A 37 -0.03 13.76 -12.00
CA SER A 37 0.29 13.78 -13.43
C SER A 37 -0.86 13.29 -14.32
N LYS A 38 -1.74 12.43 -13.81
CA LYS A 38 -2.91 11.90 -14.53
C LYS A 38 -4.19 12.69 -14.25
N GLY A 39 -4.12 13.74 -13.42
CA GLY A 39 -5.26 14.57 -13.06
C GLY A 39 -6.28 13.89 -12.15
N TRP A 40 -5.87 12.87 -11.38
CA TRP A 40 -6.75 12.15 -10.47
C TRP A 40 -6.98 12.94 -9.18
N GLU A 41 -8.24 13.03 -8.75
CA GLU A 41 -8.57 13.52 -7.40
C GLU A 41 -8.24 12.43 -6.38
N MET A 42 -7.48 12.80 -5.35
CA MET A 42 -6.95 11.87 -4.36
C MET A 42 -7.15 12.36 -2.94
N ARG A 43 -7.63 11.47 -2.08
CA ARG A 43 -7.79 11.70 -0.64
C ARG A 43 -6.74 10.97 0.16
N ARG A 44 -6.11 11.69 1.08
CA ARG A 44 -5.17 11.10 2.04
C ARG A 44 -5.94 10.42 3.16
N ILE A 45 -5.49 9.22 3.52
CA ILE A 45 -5.98 8.47 4.68
C ILE A 45 -4.83 8.31 5.67
N GLN A 46 -5.13 8.48 6.96
CA GLN A 46 -4.18 8.18 8.02
C GLN A 46 -4.85 7.28 9.03
N GLU A 47 -4.37 6.04 9.11
CA GLU A 47 -4.93 4.99 9.95
C GLU A 47 -3.83 4.41 10.86
N SER A 48 -4.24 3.58 11.82
CA SER A 48 -3.32 2.83 12.67
C SER A 48 -3.64 1.33 12.52
N ARG A 49 -2.66 0.52 12.10
CA ARG A 49 -2.83 -0.93 11.93
C ARG A 49 -2.04 -1.68 12.98
N MET A 50 -2.66 -2.70 13.58
CA MET A 50 -1.98 -3.59 14.51
C MET A 50 -1.05 -4.52 13.71
N VAL A 51 0.23 -4.55 14.08
CA VAL A 51 1.24 -5.42 13.46
C VAL A 51 1.85 -6.33 14.53
N HIS A 52 1.98 -7.61 14.20
CA HIS A 52 2.54 -8.62 15.09
C HIS A 52 4.05 -8.76 14.89
N ARG A 53 4.79 -8.79 16.01
CA ARG A 53 6.22 -9.09 16.05
C ARG A 53 6.43 -10.50 16.60
N TRP A 54 7.16 -11.35 15.89
CA TRP A 54 7.58 -12.66 16.39
C TRP A 54 8.97 -12.51 17.04
N ALA A 55 8.98 -12.28 18.35
CA ALA A 55 10.15 -12.57 19.17
C ALA A 55 9.94 -13.94 19.82
N ILE A 56 10.99 -14.75 19.93
CA ILE A 56 11.04 -16.20 20.23
C ILE A 56 10.20 -16.70 21.45
N VAL A 57 9.46 -15.87 22.20
CA VAL A 57 8.55 -16.31 23.27
C VAL A 57 7.24 -15.51 23.42
N VAL A 58 7.06 -14.28 22.88
CA VAL A 58 5.81 -13.49 23.10
C VAL A 58 5.43 -12.58 21.93
N PRO A 59 4.17 -12.60 21.44
CA PRO A 59 3.69 -11.64 20.45
C PRO A 59 3.52 -10.25 21.08
N ILE A 60 4.35 -9.30 20.68
CA ILE A 60 4.15 -7.89 21.04
C ILE A 60 3.46 -7.22 19.85
N SER A 61 2.16 -6.98 19.99
CA SER A 61 1.40 -6.17 19.03
C SER A 61 1.78 -4.70 19.19
N ARG A 62 2.31 -4.07 18.14
CA ARG A 62 2.49 -2.61 18.10
C ARG A 62 1.53 -2.01 17.09
N GLN A 63 1.04 -0.81 17.37
CA GLN A 63 0.33 -0.02 16.37
C GLN A 63 1.38 0.57 15.41
N ALA A 64 1.30 0.22 14.14
CA ALA A 64 2.05 0.88 13.08
C ALA A 64 1.18 1.99 12.48
N ARG A 65 1.76 3.18 12.32
CA ARG A 65 1.13 4.27 11.57
C ARG A 65 1.02 3.86 10.12
N VAL A 66 -0.19 3.86 9.60
CA VAL A 66 -0.50 3.61 8.19
C VAL A 66 -0.65 4.95 7.49
N LEU A 67 0.10 5.13 6.42
CA LEU A 67 -0.10 6.21 5.48
C LEU A 67 -0.91 5.66 4.31
N GLY A 68 -2.00 6.31 3.95
CA GLY A 68 -2.88 5.88 2.88
C GLY A 68 -3.21 6.99 1.89
N LEU A 69 -3.57 6.58 0.69
CA LEU A 69 -4.06 7.43 -0.38
C LEU A 69 -5.16 6.65 -1.13
N VAL A 70 -6.27 7.31 -1.42
CA VAL A 70 -7.38 6.77 -2.21
C VAL A 70 -7.62 7.68 -3.38
N VAL A 71 -7.75 7.10 -4.56
CA VAL A 71 -8.20 7.81 -5.77
C VAL A 71 -9.73 7.84 -5.77
N GLU A 72 -10.30 9.03 -5.82
CA GLU A 72 -11.74 9.26 -5.70
C GLU A 72 -12.43 9.40 -7.06
N ASP A 73 -11.69 9.80 -8.10
CA ASP A 73 -12.24 10.08 -9.42
C ASP A 73 -11.34 9.54 -10.56
N GLY A 74 -11.93 9.40 -11.75
CA GLY A 74 -11.26 8.99 -12.98
C GLY A 74 -11.21 7.48 -13.20
N GLU A 75 -10.35 7.06 -14.14
CA GLU A 75 -10.21 5.63 -14.52
C GLU A 75 -9.68 4.75 -13.38
N ALA A 76 -9.03 5.34 -12.39
CA ALA A 76 -8.51 4.66 -11.21
C ALA A 76 -9.39 4.86 -9.96
N ALA A 77 -10.63 5.32 -10.10
CA ALA A 77 -11.55 5.48 -8.97
C ALA A 77 -11.67 4.18 -8.16
N GLY A 78 -11.46 4.27 -6.85
CA GLY A 78 -11.41 3.11 -5.95
C GLY A 78 -10.05 2.45 -5.81
N LEU A 79 -9.02 2.90 -6.54
CA LEU A 79 -7.64 2.52 -6.26
C LEU A 79 -7.21 3.10 -4.92
N SER A 80 -6.75 2.24 -4.02
CA SER A 80 -6.13 2.68 -2.78
C SER A 80 -4.74 2.09 -2.59
N ILE A 81 -3.86 2.88 -1.98
CA ILE A 81 -2.57 2.42 -1.49
C ILE A 81 -2.51 2.71 0.01
N ARG A 82 -2.08 1.74 0.78
CA ARG A 82 -1.78 1.86 2.20
C ARG A 82 -0.36 1.39 2.42
N SER A 83 0.44 2.12 3.18
CA SER A 83 1.79 1.71 3.50
C SER A 83 2.10 1.92 4.97
N TRP A 84 2.78 0.94 5.55
CA TRP A 84 3.22 0.96 6.93
C TRP A 84 4.58 0.29 7.03
N SER A 85 5.24 0.51 8.16
CA SER A 85 6.50 -0.15 8.45
C SER A 85 6.52 -0.62 9.88
N TYR A 86 7.13 -1.78 10.11
CA TYR A 86 7.32 -2.34 11.44
C TYR A 86 8.66 -3.06 11.51
N VAL A 87 9.15 -3.28 12.73
CA VAL A 87 10.44 -3.96 12.94
C VAL A 87 10.10 -5.37 13.45
N PRO A 88 10.20 -6.44 12.64
CA PRO A 88 9.82 -7.81 13.05
C PRO A 88 10.76 -8.46 14.08
N GLY A 89 11.94 -7.88 14.35
CA GLY A 89 12.95 -8.45 15.25
C GLY A 89 14.19 -7.55 15.36
N SER A 90 15.37 -8.10 15.62
CA SER A 90 16.63 -7.32 15.59
C SER A 90 17.13 -6.98 14.18
N ALA A 91 16.51 -7.55 13.15
CA ALA A 91 17.00 -7.59 11.77
C ALA A 91 16.60 -6.39 10.88
N GLY A 92 16.07 -5.31 11.45
CA GLY A 92 15.75 -4.09 10.69
C GLY A 92 14.25 -3.86 10.44
N ARG A 93 13.95 -2.79 9.71
CA ARG A 93 12.58 -2.31 9.46
C ARG A 93 12.03 -2.93 8.18
N LEU A 94 10.91 -3.64 8.30
CA LEU A 94 10.14 -4.15 7.18
C LEU A 94 9.03 -3.15 6.83
N SER A 95 9.06 -2.63 5.60
CA SER A 95 7.95 -1.85 5.05
C SER A 95 7.03 -2.76 4.23
N THR A 96 5.74 -2.50 4.32
CA THR A 96 4.73 -3.17 3.53
C THR A 96 3.87 -2.13 2.84
N VAL A 97 3.49 -2.43 1.60
CA VAL A 97 2.50 -1.67 0.84
C VAL A 97 1.34 -2.60 0.53
N SER A 98 0.13 -2.07 0.66
CA SER A 98 -1.12 -2.72 0.30
C SER A 98 -1.80 -1.89 -0.78
N PHE A 99 -2.12 -2.53 -1.89
CA PHE A 99 -2.94 -1.94 -2.95
C PHE A 99 -4.32 -2.57 -2.94
N GLU A 100 -5.34 -1.75 -3.02
CA GLU A 100 -6.71 -2.18 -3.32
C GLU A 100 -6.98 -1.78 -4.75
N VAL A 101 -6.94 -2.76 -5.65
CA VAL A 101 -7.02 -2.53 -7.09
C VAL A 101 -8.46 -2.73 -7.54
N PRO A 102 -9.15 -1.71 -8.07
CA PRO A 102 -10.52 -1.86 -8.52
C PRO A 102 -10.55 -2.66 -9.83
N ARG A 103 -11.60 -3.45 -10.04
CA ARG A 103 -11.74 -4.35 -11.20
C ARG A 103 -11.61 -3.64 -12.54
N GLN A 104 -12.04 -2.38 -12.62
CA GLN A 104 -11.96 -1.59 -13.86
C GLN A 104 -10.51 -1.32 -14.29
N MET A 105 -9.57 -1.36 -13.34
CA MET A 105 -8.15 -1.07 -13.57
C MET A 105 -7.30 -2.35 -13.70
N GLU A 106 -7.91 -3.55 -13.67
CA GLU A 106 -7.16 -4.81 -13.78
C GLU A 106 -6.52 -5.03 -15.16
N GLY A 107 -5.62 -6.01 -15.24
CA GLY A 107 -4.92 -6.35 -16.48
C GLY A 107 -3.77 -5.39 -16.80
N GLU A 108 -3.77 -4.83 -18.00
CA GLU A 108 -2.68 -4.00 -18.52
C GLU A 108 -2.59 -2.64 -17.79
N ASN A 109 -3.71 -2.02 -17.43
CA ASN A 109 -3.73 -0.73 -16.74
C ASN A 109 -3.05 -0.85 -15.37
N TRP A 110 -3.37 -1.88 -14.59
CA TRP A 110 -2.71 -2.20 -13.33
C TRP A 110 -1.21 -2.48 -13.53
N THR A 111 -0.86 -3.28 -14.52
CA THR A 111 0.55 -3.65 -14.77
C THR A 111 1.39 -2.44 -15.17
N SER A 112 0.83 -1.56 -15.99
CA SER A 112 1.45 -0.31 -16.43
C SER A 112 1.63 0.64 -15.24
N LEU A 113 0.58 0.81 -14.41
CA LEU A 113 0.66 1.63 -13.20
C LEU A 113 1.70 1.09 -12.22
N LEU A 114 1.74 -0.23 -11.99
CA LEU A 114 2.69 -0.83 -11.06
C LEU A 114 4.14 -0.63 -11.54
N ARG A 115 4.38 -0.68 -12.85
CA ARG A 115 5.69 -0.38 -13.45
C ARG A 115 6.05 1.08 -13.25
N GLU A 116 5.18 1.99 -13.65
CA GLU A 116 5.38 3.44 -13.49
C GLU A 116 5.62 3.82 -12.02
N TRP A 117 4.85 3.24 -11.10
CA TRP A 117 5.08 3.38 -9.67
C TRP A 117 6.46 2.85 -9.26
N SER A 118 6.86 1.67 -9.74
CA SER A 118 8.17 1.10 -9.41
C SER A 118 9.36 1.90 -9.96
N ASP A 119 9.20 2.53 -11.12
CA ASP A 119 10.21 3.39 -11.78
C ASP A 119 10.32 4.78 -11.12
N SER A 120 9.24 5.27 -10.51
CA SER A 120 9.20 6.54 -9.78
C SER A 120 9.90 6.48 -8.41
N LEU A 121 10.21 5.28 -7.91
CA LEU A 121 10.82 5.09 -6.60
C LEU A 121 12.33 5.37 -6.58
N PRO A 122 12.89 5.80 -5.44
CA PRO A 122 14.34 6.06 -5.31
C PRO A 122 15.22 4.81 -5.50
N ARG A 123 14.63 3.61 -5.38
CA ARG A 123 15.26 2.32 -5.65
C ARG A 123 14.19 1.30 -6.03
N CYS A 124 14.60 0.23 -6.71
CA CYS A 124 13.70 -0.89 -7.00
C CYS A 124 13.13 -1.49 -5.70
N PRO A 125 11.80 -1.52 -5.52
CA PRO A 125 11.18 -1.92 -4.25
C PRO A 125 11.44 -3.39 -3.89
N TRP A 126 11.70 -4.23 -4.90
CA TRP A 126 11.99 -5.67 -4.81
C TRP A 126 13.46 -6.00 -4.53
N LYS A 127 14.34 -5.01 -4.59
CA LYS A 127 15.76 -5.20 -4.34
C LYS A 127 16.01 -4.93 -2.86
N TRP A 128 16.45 -5.92 -2.11
CA TRP A 128 16.84 -5.76 -0.70
C TRP A 128 18.36 -5.67 -0.59
N SER A 129 18.84 -4.73 0.22
CA SER A 129 20.24 -4.69 0.64
C SER A 129 20.45 -5.67 1.81
N PHE A 130 21.70 -6.06 2.03
CA PHE A 130 22.06 -6.96 3.14
C PHE A 130 21.68 -6.32 4.48
N GLY A 131 20.86 -7.00 5.29
CA GLY A 131 20.35 -6.49 6.57
C GLY A 131 18.94 -5.87 6.56
N GLU A 132 18.20 -5.95 5.45
CA GLU A 132 16.80 -5.52 5.34
C GLU A 132 15.76 -6.67 5.44
N ARG A 133 16.16 -7.89 5.86
CA ARG A 133 15.28 -9.06 6.02
C ARG A 133 15.30 -9.60 7.44
#